data_AF-A0A938NGB4-F1
#
_entry.id   AF-A0A938NGB4-F1
#
_cell.length_a   1.000
_cell.length_b   1.000
_cell.length_c   1.000
_cell.angle_alpha   90.00
_cell.angle_beta   90.00
_cell.angle_gamma   90.00
#
_symmetry.space_group_name_H-M   'P 1'
#
loop_
_entity.id
_entity.type
_entity.pdbx_description
1 polymer ?
#
loop_
_entity_poly.entity_id
_entity_poly.type
_entity_poly.pdbx_seq_one_letter_code
_entity_poly.pdbx_strand_id
1 'polypeptide(L)'
;MNIDKFETQVAVLHEAAGEMGGNIAFIEKELPGIDLPNEEREHIAEACSYFKNELYDVRTEIRNLEDKLGMHPGEEPYDPDIVNPDPRVTMEFIEDALRSGIACMRGLVSRLERAPHGTRGMSLALVLVMESATNIFEAYFKANTALNKIRAHLVGNGAG
;
A
#
# COMPACT_ATOMS: atom_id res chain seq x y z
N MET A 1 6.42 -14.90 -23.36
CA MET A 1 6.03 -13.59 -22.79
C MET A 1 7.29 -12.74 -22.70
N ASN A 2 7.25 -11.46 -23.11
CA ASN A 2 8.41 -10.57 -22.99
C ASN A 2 8.40 -9.97 -21.58
N ILE A 3 9.24 -10.54 -20.69
CA ILE A 3 9.30 -10.27 -19.25
C ILE A 3 9.76 -8.82 -18.97
N ASP A 4 10.68 -8.30 -19.79
CA ASP A 4 11.24 -6.94 -19.70
C ASP A 4 10.16 -5.84 -19.70
N LYS A 5 8.97 -6.14 -20.25
CA LYS A 5 7.83 -5.21 -20.28
C LYS A 5 7.14 -5.04 -18.92
N PHE A 6 7.30 -6.00 -18.01
CA PHE A 6 6.64 -6.00 -16.70
C PHE A 6 7.57 -5.59 -15.56
N GLU A 7 8.86 -5.87 -15.67
CA GLU A 7 9.88 -5.61 -14.63
C GLU A 7 9.81 -4.20 -14.07
N THR A 8 9.75 -3.19 -14.93
CA THR A 8 9.68 -1.78 -14.50
C THR A 8 8.41 -1.51 -13.68
N GLN A 9 7.27 -2.07 -14.07
CA GLN A 9 6.01 -1.80 -13.36
C GLN A 9 5.96 -2.53 -12.03
N VAL A 10 6.46 -3.76 -11.97
CA VAL A 10 6.55 -4.53 -10.72
C VAL A 10 7.53 -3.88 -9.75
N ALA A 11 8.67 -3.37 -10.23
CA ALA A 11 9.59 -2.60 -9.40
C ALA A 11 8.92 -1.36 -8.78
N VAL A 12 8.10 -0.64 -9.55
CA VAL A 12 7.29 0.48 -9.04
C VAL A 12 6.28 0.03 -7.99
N LEU A 13 5.70 -1.17 -8.09
CA LEU A 13 4.81 -1.70 -7.05
C LEU A 13 5.55 -1.93 -5.72
N HIS A 14 6.73 -2.56 -5.77
CA HIS A 14 7.56 -2.76 -4.58
C HIS A 14 7.99 -1.44 -3.95
N GLU A 15 8.47 -0.50 -4.77
CA GLU A 15 8.87 0.83 -4.31
C GLU A 15 7.69 1.55 -3.63
N ALA A 16 6.52 1.59 -4.27
CA ALA A 16 5.33 2.20 -3.71
C ALA A 16 4.88 1.55 -2.39
N ALA A 17 4.88 0.21 -2.30
CA ALA A 17 4.57 -0.51 -1.06
C ALA A 17 5.62 -0.25 0.04
N GLY A 18 6.88 -0.04 -0.34
CA GLY A 18 7.95 0.40 0.54
C GLY A 18 7.74 1.83 1.06
N GLU A 19 7.46 2.78 0.17
CA GLU A 19 7.16 4.19 0.49
C GLU A 19 5.98 4.31 1.44
N MET A 20 4.87 3.60 1.17
CA MET A 20 3.69 3.59 2.06
C MET A 20 4.04 3.02 3.43
N GLY A 21 4.76 1.90 3.47
CA GLY A 21 5.20 1.28 4.73
C GLY A 21 6.15 2.16 5.53
N GLY A 22 7.06 2.87 4.86
CA GLY A 22 7.99 3.81 5.48
C GLY A 22 7.29 4.99 6.14
N ASN A 23 6.25 5.54 5.51
CA ASN A 23 5.46 6.62 6.09
C ASN A 23 4.63 6.16 7.30
N ILE A 24 4.06 4.95 7.27
CA ILE A 24 3.39 4.37 8.44
C ILE A 24 4.39 4.19 9.59
N ALA A 25 5.56 3.61 9.32
CA ALA A 25 6.61 3.43 10.32
C ALA A 25 7.12 4.77 10.89
N PHE A 26 7.13 5.83 10.07
CA PHE A 26 7.46 7.18 10.52
C PHE A 26 6.43 7.71 11.52
N ILE A 27 5.13 7.56 11.25
CA ILE A 27 4.08 7.91 12.23
C ILE A 27 4.28 7.13 13.53
N GLU A 28 4.45 5.80 13.46
CA GLU A 28 4.64 4.93 14.64
C GLU A 28 5.86 5.37 15.48
N LYS A 29 6.93 5.84 14.83
CA LYS A 29 8.16 6.28 15.47
C LYS A 29 8.02 7.65 16.16
N GLU A 30 7.34 8.59 15.53
CA GLU A 30 7.25 9.98 16.01
C GLU A 30 6.10 10.18 17.02
N LEU A 31 5.01 9.40 16.90
CA LEU A 31 3.83 9.51 17.75
C LEU A 31 4.13 9.45 19.27
N PRO A 32 5.04 8.58 19.78
CA PRO A 32 5.45 8.59 21.19
C PRO A 32 5.96 9.95 21.70
N GLY A 33 6.57 10.76 20.83
CA GLY A 33 7.11 12.08 21.18
C GLY A 33 6.05 13.19 21.24
N ILE A 34 4.81 12.90 20.87
CA ILE A 34 3.71 13.87 20.88
C ILE A 34 2.93 13.73 22.19
N ASP A 35 2.69 14.85 22.86
CA ASP A 35 1.81 14.94 24.03
C ASP A 35 0.34 14.92 23.60
N LEU A 36 -0.21 13.72 23.40
CA LEU A 36 -1.61 13.53 23.02
C LEU A 36 -2.37 12.64 24.01
N PRO A 37 -3.71 12.79 24.11
CA PRO A 37 -4.55 11.88 24.86
C PRO A 37 -4.36 10.43 24.43
N ASN A 38 -4.34 9.49 25.39
CA ASN A 38 -4.12 8.08 25.11
C ASN A 38 -5.12 7.50 24.09
N GLU A 39 -6.38 7.90 24.16
CA GLU A 39 -7.43 7.47 23.23
C GLU A 39 -7.05 7.79 21.76
N GLU A 40 -6.59 9.02 21.50
CA GLU A 40 -6.18 9.43 20.15
C GLU A 40 -4.86 8.74 19.73
N ARG A 41 -3.96 8.48 20.68
CA ARG A 41 -2.72 7.72 20.43
C ARG A 41 -3.02 6.30 20.00
N GLU A 42 -3.88 5.62 20.74
CA GLU A 42 -4.32 4.26 20.45
C GLU A 42 -5.00 4.21 19.09
N HIS A 43 -5.89 5.16 18.78
CA HIS A 43 -6.57 5.18 17.50
C HIS A 43 -5.63 5.40 16.30
N ILE A 44 -4.64 6.30 16.41
CA ILE A 44 -3.61 6.47 15.37
C ILE A 44 -2.81 5.17 15.21
N ALA A 45 -2.41 4.55 16.32
CA ALA A 45 -1.63 3.32 16.30
C ALA A 45 -2.41 2.14 15.68
N GLU A 46 -3.70 2.00 15.98
CA GLU A 46 -4.59 1.00 15.40
C GLU A 46 -4.71 1.18 13.88
N ALA A 47 -4.93 2.42 13.41
CA ALA A 47 -4.99 2.71 11.98
C ALA A 47 -3.67 2.40 11.26
N CYS A 48 -2.53 2.74 11.88
CA CYS A 48 -1.21 2.39 11.37
C CYS A 48 -1.01 0.87 11.29
N SER A 49 -1.37 0.14 12.35
CA SER A 49 -1.27 -1.32 12.41
C SER A 49 -2.16 -1.99 11.36
N TYR A 50 -3.38 -1.49 11.18
CA TYR A 50 -4.30 -2.00 10.17
C TYR A 50 -3.70 -1.86 8.76
N PHE A 51 -3.25 -0.66 8.39
CA PHE A 51 -2.67 -0.44 7.06
C PHE A 51 -1.35 -1.20 6.86
N LYS A 52 -0.56 -1.40 7.92
CA LYS A 52 0.65 -2.22 7.85
C LYS A 52 0.35 -3.68 7.49
N ASN A 53 -0.75 -4.23 8.01
CA ASN A 53 -1.21 -5.58 7.65
C ASN A 53 -1.66 -5.63 6.19
N GLU A 54 -2.47 -4.66 5.73
CA GLU A 54 -2.85 -4.56 4.31
C GLU A 54 -1.61 -4.47 3.39
N LEU A 55 -0.55 -3.75 3.80
CA LEU A 55 0.70 -3.68 3.04
C LEU A 55 1.52 -4.98 3.08
N TYR A 56 1.36 -5.81 4.11
CA TYR A 56 1.97 -7.14 4.14
C TYR A 56 1.30 -8.03 3.08
N ASP A 57 -0.03 -8.00 3.01
CA ASP A 57 -0.80 -8.73 2.01
C ASP A 57 -0.48 -8.24 0.60
N VAL A 58 -0.40 -6.92 0.39
CA VAL A 58 0.03 -6.34 -0.90
C VAL A 58 1.41 -6.84 -1.32
N ARG A 59 2.39 -6.89 -0.42
CA ARG A 59 3.75 -7.38 -0.76
C ARG A 59 3.75 -8.86 -1.15
N THR A 60 2.96 -9.66 -0.45
CA THR A 60 2.74 -11.08 -0.77
C THR A 60 2.13 -11.21 -2.16
N GLU A 61 1.07 -10.46 -2.45
CA GLU A 61 0.42 -10.50 -3.75
C GLU A 61 1.28 -9.95 -4.90
N ILE A 62 2.18 -8.99 -4.64
CA ILE A 62 3.16 -8.55 -5.65
C ILE A 62 4.10 -9.70 -6.02
N ARG A 63 4.55 -10.53 -5.06
CA ARG A 63 5.36 -11.72 -5.35
C ARG A 63 4.58 -12.76 -6.14
N ASN A 64 3.33 -13.01 -5.76
CA ASN A 64 2.44 -13.89 -6.54
C ASN A 64 2.25 -13.38 -7.96
N LEU A 65 2.18 -12.06 -8.14
CA LEU A 65 2.07 -11.44 -9.46
C LEU A 65 3.34 -11.64 -10.29
N GLU A 66 4.53 -11.53 -9.69
CA GLU A 66 5.82 -11.82 -10.37
C GLU A 66 5.84 -13.23 -10.96
N ASP A 67 5.43 -14.23 -10.18
CA ASP A 67 5.38 -15.63 -10.62
C ASP A 67 4.40 -15.82 -11.77
N LYS A 68 3.21 -15.24 -11.67
CA LYS A 68 2.18 -15.30 -12.73
C LYS A 68 2.58 -14.54 -13.99
N LEU A 69 3.42 -13.52 -13.85
CA LEU A 69 4.05 -12.80 -14.96
C LEU A 69 5.34 -13.48 -15.45
N GLY A 70 5.65 -14.69 -14.95
CA GLY A 70 6.77 -15.51 -15.40
C GLY A 70 8.14 -14.88 -15.16
N MET A 71 8.25 -14.00 -14.15
CA MET A 71 9.47 -13.25 -13.87
C MET A 71 10.56 -14.11 -13.23
N HIS A 72 10.20 -15.22 -12.60
CA HIS A 72 11.11 -16.15 -11.92
C HIS A 72 11.06 -17.56 -12.56
N PRO A 73 11.51 -17.73 -13.81
CA PRO A 73 11.41 -19.00 -14.50
C PRO A 73 12.32 -20.07 -13.87
N GLY A 74 11.71 -21.17 -13.44
CA GLY A 74 12.44 -22.32 -12.86
C GLY A 74 12.59 -22.29 -11.35
N GLU A 75 12.04 -21.27 -10.69
CA GLU A 75 11.92 -21.20 -9.23
C GLU A 75 10.57 -21.82 -8.79
N GLU A 76 10.51 -22.29 -7.54
CA GLU A 76 9.23 -22.70 -6.95
C GLU A 76 8.33 -21.46 -6.78
N PRO A 77 7.01 -21.57 -7.04
CA PRO A 77 6.09 -20.46 -6.81
C PRO A 77 6.18 -19.98 -5.36
N TYR A 78 6.11 -18.67 -5.16
CA TYR A 78 6.11 -18.05 -3.84
C TYR A 78 4.99 -18.60 -2.95
N ASP A 79 3.80 -18.81 -3.52
CA ASP A 79 2.70 -19.53 -2.88
C ASP A 79 2.24 -20.70 -3.78
N PRO A 80 2.58 -21.95 -3.42
CA PRO A 80 2.21 -23.13 -4.21
C PRO A 80 0.72 -23.48 -4.14
N ASP A 81 -0.03 -22.91 -3.19
CA ASP A 81 -1.46 -23.17 -3.02
C ASP A 81 -2.34 -22.26 -3.89
N ILE A 82 -1.76 -21.29 -4.60
CA ILE A 82 -2.50 -20.41 -5.51
C ILE A 82 -2.89 -21.15 -6.79
N VAL A 83 -4.17 -21.49 -6.87
CA VAL A 83 -4.74 -22.27 -7.98
C VAL A 83 -5.08 -21.40 -9.20
N ASN A 84 -5.27 -20.09 -9.05
CA ASN A 84 -5.72 -19.23 -10.15
C ASN A 84 -4.52 -18.66 -10.97
N PRO A 85 -4.35 -19.09 -12.24
CA PRO A 85 -3.24 -18.63 -13.07
C PRO A 85 -3.42 -17.23 -13.65
N ASP A 86 -4.61 -16.61 -13.57
CA ASP A 86 -4.83 -15.28 -14.16
C ASP A 86 -4.18 -14.19 -13.27
N PRO A 87 -3.15 -13.47 -13.76
CA PRO A 87 -2.53 -12.37 -13.02
C PRO A 87 -3.51 -11.24 -12.68
N ARG A 88 -4.61 -11.07 -13.44
CA ARG A 88 -5.60 -10.02 -13.19
C ARG A 88 -6.28 -10.17 -11.84
N VAL A 89 -6.51 -11.41 -11.38
CA VAL A 89 -7.14 -11.66 -10.08
C VAL A 89 -6.20 -11.28 -8.94
N THR A 90 -4.90 -11.58 -9.05
CA THR A 90 -3.92 -11.10 -8.08
C THR A 90 -3.84 -9.57 -8.06
N MET A 91 -3.93 -8.93 -9.23
CA MET A 91 -3.97 -7.46 -9.29
C MET A 91 -5.21 -6.88 -8.58
N GLU A 92 -6.38 -7.53 -8.66
CA GLU A 92 -7.58 -7.12 -7.94
C GLU A 92 -7.38 -7.20 -6.42
N PHE A 93 -6.74 -8.27 -5.90
CA PHE A 93 -6.41 -8.36 -4.48
C PHE A 93 -5.48 -7.24 -4.01
N ILE A 94 -4.47 -6.89 -4.82
CA ILE A 94 -3.60 -5.74 -4.54
C ILE A 94 -4.42 -4.44 -4.50
N GLU A 95 -5.28 -4.21 -5.49
CA GLU A 95 -6.11 -3.00 -5.57
C GLU A 95 -7.06 -2.88 -4.36
N ASP A 96 -7.67 -3.98 -3.93
CA ASP A 96 -8.61 -4.02 -2.80
C ASP A 96 -7.92 -3.76 -1.45
N ALA A 97 -6.76 -4.41 -1.21
CA ALA A 97 -5.98 -4.18 0.01
C ALA A 97 -5.47 -2.73 0.08
N LEU A 98 -4.94 -2.20 -1.03
CA LEU A 98 -4.51 -0.80 -1.11
C LEU A 98 -5.67 0.16 -0.89
N ARG A 99 -6.85 -0.09 -1.50
CA ARG A 99 -8.03 0.75 -1.32
C ARG A 99 -8.49 0.78 0.14
N SER A 100 -8.48 -0.36 0.81
CA SER A 100 -8.87 -0.50 2.22
C SER A 100 -7.93 0.27 3.14
N GLY A 101 -6.61 0.12 2.95
CA GLY A 101 -5.61 0.90 3.67
C GLY A 101 -5.72 2.42 3.46
N ILE A 102 -5.96 2.86 2.22
CA ILE A 102 -6.15 4.28 1.89
C ILE A 102 -7.44 4.84 2.51
N ALA A 103 -8.51 4.06 2.51
CA ALA A 103 -9.76 4.45 3.16
C ALA A 103 -9.55 4.64 4.68
N CYS A 104 -8.80 3.74 5.32
CA CYS A 104 -8.41 3.87 6.72
C CYS A 104 -7.63 5.17 6.98
N MET A 105 -6.60 5.46 6.17
CA MET A 105 -5.78 6.67 6.34
C MET A 105 -6.59 7.97 6.13
N ARG A 106 -7.50 7.99 5.15
CA ARG A 106 -8.43 9.12 4.96
C ARG A 106 -9.39 9.31 6.14
N GLY A 107 -9.86 8.20 6.70
CA GLY A 107 -10.68 8.19 7.91
C GLY A 107 -9.94 8.82 9.09
N LEU A 108 -8.67 8.44 9.29
CA LEU A 108 -7.81 8.98 10.33
C LEU A 108 -7.60 10.49 10.17
N VAL A 109 -7.21 10.95 8.98
CA VAL A 109 -7.05 12.39 8.68
C VAL A 109 -8.35 13.14 8.98
N SER A 110 -9.48 12.66 8.45
CA SER A 110 -10.79 13.31 8.63
C SER A 110 -11.20 13.39 10.11
N ARG A 111 -10.85 12.37 10.90
CA ARG A 111 -11.10 12.37 12.35
C ARG A 111 -10.27 13.44 13.04
N LEU A 112 -8.96 13.45 12.80
CA LEU A 112 -8.04 14.41 13.44
C LEU A 112 -8.38 15.85 13.05
N GLU A 113 -8.79 16.12 11.81
CA GLU A 113 -9.24 17.45 11.38
C GLU A 113 -10.47 17.94 12.16
N ARG A 114 -11.39 17.03 12.50
CA ARG A 114 -12.64 17.33 13.23
C ARG A 114 -12.47 17.34 14.74
N ALA A 115 -11.36 16.82 15.26
CA ALA A 115 -11.11 16.79 16.69
C ALA A 115 -10.94 18.22 17.22
N PRO A 116 -11.34 18.49 18.48
CA PRO A 116 -11.11 19.81 19.09
C PRO A 116 -9.61 20.12 19.16
N HIS A 117 -9.15 21.13 18.41
CA HIS A 117 -7.75 21.60 18.37
C HIS A 117 -7.37 22.45 19.59
N GLY A 118 -7.65 21.95 20.79
CA GLY A 118 -7.41 22.67 22.05
C GLY A 118 -5.97 22.59 22.55
N THR A 119 -5.16 21.67 22.01
CA THR A 119 -3.78 21.43 22.48
C THR A 119 -2.79 21.39 21.33
N ARG A 120 -1.55 21.78 21.63
CA ARG A 120 -0.43 21.69 20.68
C ARG A 120 -0.20 20.25 20.18
N GLY A 121 -0.40 19.26 21.04
CA GLY A 121 -0.22 17.86 20.69
C GLY A 121 -1.18 17.38 19.61
N MET A 122 -2.46 17.77 19.69
CA MET A 122 -3.45 17.45 18.64
C MET A 122 -3.06 18.06 17.30
N SER A 123 -2.61 19.32 17.28
CA SER A 123 -2.14 19.97 16.05
C SER A 123 -0.90 19.29 15.47
N LEU A 124 0.05 18.88 16.30
CA LEU A 124 1.25 18.16 15.85
C LEU A 124 0.92 16.77 15.30
N ALA A 125 0.01 16.04 15.95
CA ALA A 125 -0.45 14.73 15.48
C ALA A 125 -1.15 14.85 14.12
N LEU A 126 -2.00 15.87 13.94
CA LEU A 126 -2.64 16.15 12.66
C LEU A 126 -1.59 16.42 11.56
N VAL A 127 -0.62 17.28 11.81
CA VAL A 127 0.45 17.58 10.83
C VAL A 127 1.22 16.33 10.45
N LEU A 128 1.69 15.56 11.44
CA LEU A 128 2.42 14.31 11.22
C LEU A 128 1.64 13.34 10.33
N VAL A 129 0.35 13.13 10.64
CA VAL A 129 -0.51 12.21 9.90
C VAL A 129 -0.83 12.75 8.51
N MET A 130 -1.09 14.04 8.34
CA MET A 130 -1.39 14.65 7.03
C MET A 130 -0.20 14.60 6.07
N GLU A 131 1.01 14.93 6.56
CA GLU A 131 2.23 14.87 5.74
C GLU A 131 2.50 13.43 5.29
N SER A 132 2.40 12.47 6.21
CA SER A 132 2.56 11.05 5.91
C SER A 132 1.48 10.53 4.97
N ALA A 133 0.22 10.93 5.16
CA ALA A 133 -0.91 10.56 4.31
C ALA A 133 -0.74 11.09 2.88
N THR A 134 -0.20 12.30 2.72
CA THR A 134 0.09 12.88 1.40
C THR A 134 1.07 12.00 0.62
N ASN A 135 2.20 11.63 1.24
CA ASN A 135 3.20 10.76 0.62
C ASN A 135 2.63 9.36 0.31
N ILE A 136 1.80 8.82 1.22
CA ILE A 136 1.09 7.55 1.02
C ILE A 136 0.16 7.62 -0.20
N PHE A 137 -0.58 8.72 -0.38
CA PHE A 137 -1.51 8.87 -1.51
C PHE A 137 -0.76 8.99 -2.84
N GLU A 138 0.39 9.66 -2.86
CA GLU A 138 1.27 9.70 -4.03
C GLU A 138 1.78 8.30 -4.39
N ALA A 139 2.29 7.54 -3.42
CA ALA A 139 2.75 6.16 -3.60
C ALA A 139 1.61 5.24 -4.09
N TYR A 140 0.41 5.37 -3.52
CA TYR A 140 -0.78 4.67 -3.99
C TYR A 140 -1.13 4.99 -5.45
N PHE A 141 -0.99 6.25 -5.87
CA PHE A 141 -1.22 6.64 -7.27
C PHE A 141 -0.18 6.03 -8.21
N LYS A 142 1.10 5.98 -7.80
CA LYS A 142 2.16 5.28 -8.55
C LYS A 142 1.83 3.78 -8.71
N ALA A 143 1.41 3.12 -7.63
CA ALA A 143 1.04 1.70 -7.65
C ALA A 143 -0.12 1.42 -8.63
N ASN A 144 -1.21 2.19 -8.56
CA ASN A 144 -2.33 2.05 -9.50
C ASN A 144 -1.93 2.30 -10.95
N THR A 145 -1.05 3.27 -11.18
CA THR A 145 -0.51 3.55 -12.52
C THR A 145 0.27 2.35 -13.05
N ALA A 146 1.09 1.71 -12.21
CA ALA A 146 1.83 0.50 -12.56
C ALA A 146 0.90 -0.68 -12.86
N LEU A 147 -0.11 -0.94 -12.00
CA LEU A 147 -1.10 -1.99 -12.23
C LEU A 147 -1.86 -1.78 -13.55
N ASN A 148 -2.27 -0.55 -13.85
CA ASN A 148 -2.94 -0.24 -15.12
C ASN A 148 -2.04 -0.48 -16.35
N LYS A 149 -0.75 -0.20 -16.25
CA LYS A 149 0.22 -0.52 -17.32
C LYS A 149 0.41 -2.01 -17.50
N ILE A 150 0.52 -2.79 -16.42
CA ILE A 150 0.55 -4.25 -16.47
C ILE A 150 -0.72 -4.78 -17.16
N ARG A 151 -1.90 -4.29 -16.75
CA ARG A 151 -3.20 -4.64 -17.33
C ARG A 151 -3.23 -4.38 -18.84
N ALA A 152 -2.74 -3.22 -19.28
CA ALA A 152 -2.68 -2.87 -20.70
C ALA A 152 -1.77 -3.81 -21.50
N HIS A 153 -0.62 -4.20 -20.95
CA HIS A 153 0.28 -5.16 -21.57
C HIS A 153 -0.33 -6.57 -21.65
N LEU A 154 -1.09 -7.00 -20.65
CA LEU A 154 -1.81 -8.27 -20.66
C LEU A 154 -2.91 -8.31 -21.74
N VAL A 155 -3.63 -7.20 -21.96
CA VAL A 155 -4.64 -7.11 -23.03
C VAL A 155 -4.00 -7.10 -24.41
N GLY A 156 -2.92 -6.33 -24.60
CA GLY A 156 -2.22 -6.25 -25.90
C GLY A 156 -1.59 -7.57 -26.35
N ASN A 157 -1.26 -8.46 -25.42
CA ASN A 157 -0.71 -9.78 -25.72
C ASN A 157 -1.78 -10.88 -25.94
N GLY A 158 -3.06 -10.61 -25.65
CA GLY A 158 -4.17 -11.56 -25.86
C GLY A 158 -4.87 -11.44 -27.23
N ALA A 159 -4.40 -10.53 -28.09
CA ALA A 159 -4.96 -10.26 -29.43
C ALA A 159 -4.16 -10.92 -30.58
N GLY A 160 -3.40 -11.98 -30.29
CA GLY A 160 -2.59 -12.73 -31.25
C GLY A 160 -2.91 -14.20 -31.26
#